data_AF-A0A3M6GGN3-F1
#
_entry.id   AF-A0A3M6GGN3-F1
#
_cell.length_a   1.000
_cell.length_b   1.000
_cell.length_c   1.000
_cell.angle_alpha   90.00
_cell.angle_beta   90.00
_cell.angle_gamma   90.00
#
_symmetry.space_group_name_H-M   'P 1'
#
loop_
_entity.id
_entity.type
_entity.pdbx_description
1 polymer ?
#
loop_
_entity_poly.entity_id
_entity_poly.type
_entity_poly.pdbx_seq_one_letter_code
_entity_poly.pdbx_strand_id
1 'polypeptide(L)'
;MASDLLFKWLNTPEALADFWKAQPPEIRQLMQGYVAGYNRSLGEQKAKGLPQPCAADWVRPISTDDLLRLTRRLLVEGGVGQFTEAFAGAKPPSAQKPLQVDSQQVQALQLAAVRNQRFALERGSNAVAVGHELSANGRGMLLANPHFPWGGGMRFYQMHLTIPGKLDVMGAALPGLPLINIGFNRHLAWSHTVDTSKHFTLHRLQLDPKEKTRPVTCWMENPSLWASSKSASR
;
A
#
# COMPACT_ATOMS: atom_id res chain seq x y z
N MET A 1 6.48 7.69 -15.44
CA MET A 1 7.44 6.64 -15.83
C MET A 1 7.91 5.79 -14.67
N ALA A 2 8.64 6.30 -13.66
CA ALA A 2 9.13 5.48 -12.53
C ALA A 2 7.98 4.83 -11.72
N SER A 3 6.94 5.62 -11.41
CA SER A 3 5.70 5.11 -10.79
C SER A 3 5.05 3.99 -11.61
N ASP A 4 4.94 4.17 -12.93
CA ASP A 4 4.33 3.17 -13.82
C ASP A 4 5.13 1.85 -13.81
N LEU A 5 6.46 1.94 -13.79
CA LEU A 5 7.32 0.75 -13.72
C LEU A 5 7.13 0.00 -12.40
N LEU A 6 7.14 0.72 -11.26
CA LEU A 6 6.89 0.12 -9.95
C LEU A 6 5.53 -0.57 -9.90
N PHE A 7 4.46 0.10 -10.33
CA PHE A 7 3.11 -0.46 -10.23
C PHE A 7 2.81 -1.51 -11.30
N LYS A 8 3.52 -1.54 -12.43
CA LYS A 8 3.50 -2.68 -13.35
C LYS A 8 4.17 -3.91 -12.73
N TRP A 9 5.33 -3.73 -12.09
CA TRP A 9 6.01 -4.80 -11.37
C TRP A 9 5.18 -5.33 -10.19
N LEU A 10 4.55 -4.45 -9.42
CA LEU A 10 3.73 -4.83 -8.27
C LEU A 10 2.47 -5.60 -8.66
N ASN A 11 1.92 -5.34 -9.86
CA ASN A 11 0.61 -5.81 -10.28
C ASN A 11 0.69 -6.67 -11.54
N THR A 12 1.52 -7.72 -11.50
CA THR A 12 1.50 -8.79 -12.51
C THR A 12 0.12 -9.48 -12.50
N PRO A 13 -0.30 -10.10 -13.63
CA PRO A 13 -1.56 -10.82 -13.68
C PRO A 13 -1.71 -11.87 -12.57
N GLU A 14 -0.64 -12.59 -12.26
CA GLU A 14 -0.62 -13.63 -11.22
C GLU A 14 -0.81 -13.00 -9.84
N ALA A 15 -0.09 -11.92 -9.53
CA ALA A 15 -0.21 -11.23 -8.24
C ALA A 15 -1.60 -10.64 -8.01
N LEU A 16 -2.28 -10.17 -9.06
CA LEU A 16 -3.67 -9.72 -8.98
C LEU A 16 -4.64 -10.88 -8.80
N ALA A 17 -4.45 -11.97 -9.53
CA ALA A 17 -5.27 -13.18 -9.41
C ALA A 17 -5.18 -13.79 -8.00
N ASP A 18 -3.97 -13.89 -7.45
CA ASP A 18 -3.73 -14.38 -6.09
C ASP A 18 -4.38 -13.46 -5.05
N PHE A 19 -4.21 -12.14 -5.22
CA PHE A 19 -4.82 -11.16 -4.32
C PHE A 19 -6.35 -11.25 -4.35
N TRP A 20 -6.96 -11.41 -5.53
CA TRP A 20 -8.40 -11.62 -5.70
C TRP A 20 -8.87 -12.93 -5.07
N LYS A 21 -8.13 -14.03 -5.31
CA LYS A 21 -8.44 -15.36 -4.78
C LYS A 21 -8.41 -15.38 -3.24
N ALA A 22 -7.54 -14.60 -2.63
CA ALA A 22 -7.46 -14.46 -1.18
C ALA A 22 -8.65 -13.71 -0.55
N GLN A 23 -9.45 -12.98 -1.34
CA GLN A 23 -10.58 -12.21 -0.78
C GLN A 23 -11.79 -13.10 -0.45
N PRO A 24 -12.44 -12.89 0.70
CA PRO A 24 -13.73 -13.50 1.03
C PRO A 24 -14.82 -13.14 0.01
N PRO A 25 -15.85 -13.99 -0.18
CA PRO A 25 -16.95 -13.72 -1.10
C PRO A 25 -17.62 -12.35 -0.89
N GLU A 26 -17.82 -11.94 0.36
CA GLU A 26 -18.45 -10.67 0.73
C GLU A 26 -17.62 -9.47 0.28
N ILE A 27 -16.29 -9.55 0.41
CA ILE A 27 -15.38 -8.50 -0.06
C ILE A 27 -15.40 -8.42 -1.59
N ARG A 28 -15.42 -9.57 -2.27
CA ARG A 28 -15.55 -9.60 -3.74
C ARG A 28 -16.83 -8.94 -4.21
N GLN A 29 -17.95 -9.23 -3.55
CA GLN A 29 -19.25 -8.61 -3.84
C GLN A 29 -19.23 -7.10 -3.58
N LEU A 30 -18.64 -6.64 -2.47
CA LEU A 30 -18.47 -5.21 -2.17
C LEU A 30 -17.63 -4.50 -3.24
N MET A 31 -16.51 -5.10 -3.66
CA MET A 31 -15.65 -4.54 -4.72
C MET A 31 -16.38 -4.47 -6.07
N GLN A 32 -17.10 -5.52 -6.45
CA GLN A 32 -17.91 -5.55 -7.68
C GLN A 32 -19.02 -4.50 -7.65
N GLY A 33 -19.74 -4.39 -6.52
CA GLY A 33 -20.79 -3.39 -6.32
C GLY A 33 -20.25 -1.96 -6.37
N TYR A 34 -19.08 -1.71 -5.77
CA TYR A 34 -18.41 -0.40 -5.83
C TYR A 34 -18.09 -0.01 -7.29
N VAL A 35 -17.51 -0.93 -8.06
CA VAL A 35 -17.19 -0.71 -9.48
C VAL A 35 -18.46 -0.44 -10.30
N ALA A 36 -19.51 -1.23 -10.10
CA ALA A 36 -20.78 -1.01 -10.78
C ALA A 36 -21.38 0.37 -10.46
N GLY A 37 -21.35 0.76 -9.18
CA GLY A 37 -21.82 2.08 -8.72
C GLY A 37 -21.00 3.24 -9.31
N TYR A 38 -19.67 3.12 -9.31
CA TYR A 38 -18.79 4.10 -9.94
C TYR A 38 -19.09 4.25 -11.44
N ASN A 39 -19.15 3.13 -12.17
CA ASN A 39 -19.38 3.14 -13.62
C ASN A 39 -20.76 3.69 -13.98
N ARG A 40 -21.79 3.38 -13.18
CA ARG A 40 -23.11 3.97 -13.32
C ARG A 40 -23.07 5.48 -13.11
N SER A 41 -22.50 5.94 -12.00
CA SER A 41 -22.40 7.37 -11.70
C SER A 41 -21.62 8.10 -12.79
N LEU A 42 -20.52 7.52 -13.27
CA LEU A 42 -19.74 8.08 -14.37
C LEU A 42 -20.59 8.26 -15.64
N GLY A 43 -21.40 7.26 -16.01
CA GLY A 43 -22.33 7.37 -17.15
C GLY A 43 -23.33 8.50 -16.98
N GLU A 44 -23.94 8.60 -15.79
CA GLU A 44 -24.89 9.67 -15.44
C GLU A 44 -24.23 11.06 -15.47
N GLN A 45 -22.97 11.19 -15.02
CA GLN A 45 -22.23 12.45 -15.07
C GLN A 45 -21.79 12.82 -16.49
N LYS A 46 -21.36 11.84 -17.30
CA LYS A 46 -21.03 12.08 -18.71
C LYS A 46 -22.22 12.59 -19.51
N ALA A 47 -23.42 12.06 -19.25
CA ALA A 47 -24.65 12.52 -19.89
C ALA A 47 -24.99 13.98 -19.58
N LYS A 48 -24.53 14.51 -18.43
CA LYS A 48 -24.71 15.92 -18.03
C LYS A 48 -23.62 16.85 -18.56
N GLY A 49 -22.57 16.31 -19.17
CA GLY A 49 -21.34 17.03 -19.50
C GLY A 49 -20.39 17.08 -18.30
N LEU A 50 -19.18 16.53 -18.47
CA LEU A 50 -18.16 16.57 -17.43
C LEU A 50 -17.59 18.00 -17.31
N PRO A 51 -17.25 18.47 -16.10
CA PRO A 51 -16.51 19.71 -15.92
C PRO A 51 -15.21 19.69 -16.72
N GLN A 52 -14.78 20.85 -17.25
CA GLN A 52 -13.61 20.96 -18.12
C GLN A 52 -12.33 20.28 -17.57
N PRO A 53 -12.00 20.37 -16.25
CA PRO A 53 -10.83 19.66 -15.71
C PRO A 53 -10.92 18.12 -15.79
N CYS A 54 -12.14 17.58 -15.91
CA CYS A 54 -12.44 16.15 -15.95
C CYS A 54 -12.87 15.67 -17.35
N ALA A 55 -12.97 16.56 -18.34
CA ALA A 55 -13.34 16.23 -19.71
C ALA A 55 -12.15 15.62 -20.47
N ALA A 56 -11.68 14.47 -20.00
CA ALA A 56 -10.48 13.81 -20.50
C ALA A 56 -10.63 12.28 -20.57
N ASP A 57 -9.86 11.64 -21.44
CA ASP A 57 -9.98 10.21 -21.74
C ASP A 57 -9.66 9.29 -20.54
N TRP A 58 -8.86 9.78 -19.60
CA TRP A 58 -8.54 9.04 -18.36
C TRP A 58 -9.75 8.95 -17.40
N VAL A 59 -10.80 9.75 -17.62
CA VAL A 59 -12.08 9.61 -16.92
C VAL A 59 -12.91 8.54 -17.62
N ARG A 60 -12.62 7.29 -17.26
CA ARG A 60 -13.16 6.07 -17.89
C ARG A 60 -13.85 5.15 -16.88
N PRO A 61 -14.71 4.22 -17.35
CA PRO A 61 -15.15 3.10 -16.53
C PRO A 61 -13.95 2.34 -15.96
N ILE A 62 -14.10 1.82 -14.76
CA ILE A 62 -13.11 1.01 -14.07
C ILE A 62 -13.55 -0.45 -14.00
N SER A 63 -12.60 -1.36 -13.83
CA SER A 63 -12.84 -2.77 -13.53
C SER A 63 -12.53 -3.08 -12.07
N THR A 64 -12.82 -4.29 -11.62
CA THR A 64 -12.39 -4.77 -10.30
C THR A 64 -10.87 -4.77 -10.17
N ASP A 65 -10.13 -5.08 -11.24
CA ASP A 65 -8.67 -5.02 -11.25
C ASP A 65 -8.13 -3.62 -10.97
N ASP A 66 -8.79 -2.56 -11.46
CA ASP A 66 -8.41 -1.18 -11.14
C ASP A 66 -8.51 -0.93 -9.61
N LEU A 67 -9.54 -1.45 -8.96
CA LEU A 67 -9.73 -1.35 -7.51
C LEU A 67 -8.69 -2.17 -6.74
N LEU A 68 -8.33 -3.35 -7.25
CA LEU A 68 -7.25 -4.16 -6.67
C LEU A 68 -5.90 -3.45 -6.78
N ARG A 69 -5.59 -2.87 -7.94
CA ARG A 69 -4.37 -2.08 -8.17
C ARG A 69 -4.30 -0.88 -7.23
N LEU A 70 -5.42 -0.18 -7.03
CA LEU A 70 -5.51 0.95 -6.10
C LEU A 70 -5.29 0.50 -4.65
N THR A 71 -5.93 -0.60 -4.23
CA THR A 71 -5.76 -1.16 -2.88
C THR A 71 -4.31 -1.56 -2.65
N ARG A 72 -3.70 -2.29 -3.59
CA ARG A 72 -2.29 -2.71 -3.51
C ARG A 72 -1.34 -1.52 -3.49
N ARG A 73 -1.64 -0.45 -4.23
CA ARG A 73 -0.89 0.82 -4.18
C ARG A 73 -0.92 1.44 -2.78
N LEU A 74 -2.07 1.44 -2.11
CA LEU A 74 -2.20 1.94 -0.73
C LEU A 74 -1.44 1.07 0.28
N LEU A 75 -1.45 -0.26 0.11
CA LEU A 75 -0.79 -1.21 1.01
C LEU A 75 0.75 -1.11 1.00
N VAL A 76 1.35 -0.64 -0.08
CA VAL A 76 2.82 -0.51 -0.19
C VAL A 76 3.35 0.91 0.03
N GLU A 77 2.46 1.84 0.38
CA GLU A 77 2.79 3.26 0.53
C GLU A 77 3.92 3.47 1.55
N GLY A 78 3.86 2.84 2.73
CA GLY A 78 4.92 2.93 3.76
C GLY A 78 6.15 2.04 3.55
N GLY A 79 6.17 1.26 2.45
CA GLY A 79 7.23 0.30 2.12
C GLY A 79 7.91 0.64 0.80
N VAL A 80 7.83 -0.28 -0.17
CA VAL A 80 8.50 -0.12 -1.48
C VAL A 80 8.06 1.14 -2.24
N GLY A 81 6.87 1.70 -1.96
CA GLY A 81 6.43 2.98 -2.53
C GLY A 81 7.40 4.13 -2.27
N GLN A 82 8.12 4.10 -1.14
CA GLN A 82 9.13 5.10 -0.78
C GLN A 82 10.40 5.02 -1.65
N PHE A 83 10.60 3.91 -2.37
CA PHE A 83 11.79 3.60 -3.17
C PHE A 83 11.54 3.66 -4.68
N THR A 84 10.46 4.29 -5.14
CA THR A 84 10.01 4.27 -6.54
C THR A 84 11.12 4.53 -7.58
N GLU A 85 11.92 5.59 -7.42
CA GLU A 85 12.98 5.96 -8.34
C GLU A 85 14.18 5.00 -8.22
N ALA A 86 14.55 4.62 -6.99
CA ALA A 86 15.65 3.69 -6.76
C ALA A 86 15.33 2.29 -7.31
N PHE A 87 14.07 1.87 -7.23
CA PHE A 87 13.55 0.66 -7.83
C PHE A 87 13.61 0.75 -9.36
N ALA A 88 13.11 1.84 -9.95
CA ALA A 88 13.09 2.01 -11.39
C ALA A 88 14.49 2.12 -12.02
N GLY A 89 15.46 2.64 -11.27
CA GLY A 89 16.87 2.75 -11.68
C GLY A 89 17.70 1.48 -11.48
N ALA A 90 17.19 0.48 -10.77
CA ALA A 90 17.94 -0.73 -10.45
C ALA A 90 18.29 -1.53 -11.71
N LYS A 91 19.59 -1.71 -11.96
CA LYS A 91 20.14 -2.46 -13.10
C LYS A 91 21.23 -3.41 -12.64
N PRO A 92 21.40 -4.59 -13.28
CA PRO A 92 22.52 -5.46 -12.98
C PRO A 92 23.85 -4.77 -13.35
N PRO A 93 24.96 -5.07 -12.65
CA PRO A 93 26.25 -4.53 -13.00
C PRO A 93 26.68 -5.02 -14.39
N SER A 94 27.09 -4.11 -15.28
CA SER A 94 27.56 -4.50 -16.61
C SER A 94 28.85 -5.33 -16.53
N ALA A 95 29.05 -6.22 -17.51
CA ALA A 95 30.13 -7.21 -17.48
C ALA A 95 31.55 -6.60 -17.56
N GLN A 96 31.71 -5.32 -17.93
CA GLN A 96 32.99 -4.81 -18.44
C GLN A 96 33.54 -3.54 -17.76
N LYS A 97 32.97 -3.06 -16.65
CA LYS A 97 33.55 -1.94 -15.90
C LYS A 97 33.70 -2.26 -14.41
N PRO A 98 34.68 -1.66 -13.70
CA PRO A 98 34.63 -1.64 -12.25
C PRO A 98 33.27 -1.12 -11.81
N LEU A 99 32.76 -1.63 -10.68
CA LEU A 99 31.53 -1.15 -10.05
C LEU A 99 31.68 0.35 -9.78
N GLN A 100 31.19 1.16 -10.72
CA GLN A 100 31.14 2.61 -10.59
C GLN A 100 29.87 2.94 -9.83
N VAL A 101 29.99 3.78 -8.82
CA VAL A 101 28.83 4.29 -8.10
C VAL A 101 28.05 5.17 -9.07
N ASP A 102 26.87 4.69 -9.49
CA ASP A 102 25.97 5.47 -10.34
C ASP A 102 25.38 6.62 -9.52
N SER A 103 25.75 7.85 -9.89
CA SER A 103 25.31 9.06 -9.22
C SER A 103 23.79 9.23 -9.24
N GLN A 104 23.10 8.76 -10.29
CA GLN A 104 21.65 8.79 -10.37
C GLN A 104 21.03 7.82 -9.36
N GLN A 105 21.61 6.63 -9.21
CA GLN A 105 21.15 5.64 -8.24
C GLN A 105 21.39 6.11 -6.80
N VAL A 106 22.51 6.79 -6.53
CA VAL A 106 22.76 7.42 -5.23
C VAL A 106 21.71 8.48 -4.92
N GLN A 107 21.42 9.38 -5.87
CA GLN A 107 20.40 10.41 -5.69
C GLN A 107 19.02 9.81 -5.44
N ALA A 108 18.66 8.73 -6.15
CA ALA A 108 17.39 8.04 -5.97
C ALA A 108 17.26 7.40 -4.56
N LEU A 109 18.34 6.82 -4.04
CA LEU A 109 18.38 6.28 -2.67
C LEU A 109 18.36 7.38 -1.61
N GLN A 110 19.02 8.53 -1.85
CA GLN A 110 18.93 9.70 -0.98
C GLN A 110 17.51 10.26 -0.93
N LEU A 111 16.82 10.35 -2.07
CA LEU A 111 15.43 10.76 -2.13
C LEU A 111 14.53 9.80 -1.34
N ALA A 112 14.73 8.49 -1.48
CA ALA A 112 14.02 7.49 -0.70
C ALA A 112 14.28 7.66 0.81
N ALA A 113 15.52 7.95 1.22
CA ALA A 113 15.84 8.22 2.62
C ALA A 113 15.10 9.45 3.17
N VAL A 114 15.08 10.56 2.41
CA VAL A 114 14.35 11.78 2.80
C VAL A 114 12.85 11.50 2.93
N ARG A 115 12.25 10.81 1.96
CA ARG A 115 10.83 10.45 2.02
C ARG A 115 10.51 9.57 3.22
N ASN A 116 11.34 8.57 3.51
CA ASN A 116 11.20 7.70 4.68
C ASN A 116 11.32 8.43 6.02
N GLN A 117 12.12 9.50 6.09
CA GLN A 117 12.21 10.36 7.28
C GLN A 117 10.95 11.23 7.43
N ARG A 118 10.44 11.76 6.32
CA ARG A 118 9.26 12.64 6.31
C ARG A 118 7.92 11.90 6.33
N PHE A 119 7.91 10.59 6.08
CA PHE A 119 6.69 9.81 5.89
C PHE A 119 5.68 10.00 7.04
N ALA A 120 6.13 9.82 8.28
CA ALA A 120 5.30 10.02 9.47
C ALA A 120 5.03 11.50 9.79
N LEU A 121 5.91 12.42 9.37
CA LEU A 121 5.75 13.86 9.59
C LEU A 121 4.69 14.48 8.66
N GLU A 122 4.59 13.99 7.42
CA GLU A 122 3.62 14.47 6.42
C GLU A 122 2.23 13.83 6.58
N ARG A 123 2.14 12.73 7.34
CA ARG A 123 0.90 11.95 7.55
C ARG A 123 0.75 11.62 9.03
N GLY A 124 0.62 12.65 9.86
CA GLY A 124 0.33 12.49 11.29
C GLY A 124 -1.10 12.06 11.56
N SER A 125 -1.39 11.64 12.79
CA SER A 125 -2.75 11.43 13.28
C SER A 125 -2.75 11.49 14.80
N ASN A 126 -3.86 11.92 15.39
CA ASN A 126 -4.15 11.71 16.80
C ASN A 126 -5.32 10.72 16.96
N ALA A 127 -5.19 9.80 17.91
CA ALA A 127 -6.28 8.94 18.34
C ALA A 127 -6.23 8.78 19.87
N VAL A 128 -7.36 8.98 20.55
CA VAL A 128 -7.45 8.86 22.01
C VAL A 128 -8.67 8.02 22.36
N ALA A 129 -8.46 6.92 23.07
CA ALA A 129 -9.52 6.11 23.64
C ALA A 129 -9.59 6.35 25.14
N VAL A 130 -10.78 6.70 25.64
CA VAL A 130 -11.06 6.91 27.06
C VAL A 130 -11.91 5.74 27.55
N GLY A 131 -11.41 5.03 28.56
CA GLY A 131 -12.14 3.95 29.21
C GLY A 131 -13.34 4.47 30.02
N HIS A 132 -14.31 3.60 30.28
CA HIS A 132 -15.55 3.97 30.98
C HIS A 132 -15.31 4.62 32.36
N GLU A 133 -14.29 4.16 33.10
CA GLU A 133 -13.89 4.69 34.42
C GLU A 133 -13.50 6.17 34.39
N LEU A 134 -13.03 6.67 33.24
CA LEU A 134 -12.57 8.04 33.05
C LEU A 134 -13.59 8.92 32.31
N SER A 135 -14.75 8.36 31.96
CA SER A 135 -15.81 9.04 31.21
C SER A 135 -16.94 9.47 32.15
N ALA A 136 -17.43 10.71 32.00
CA ALA A 136 -18.50 11.24 32.85
C ALA A 136 -19.83 10.47 32.73
N ASN A 137 -20.06 9.79 31.60
CA ASN A 137 -21.28 9.02 31.34
C ASN A 137 -21.09 7.50 31.49
N GLY A 138 -19.94 7.03 32.00
CA GLY A 138 -19.64 5.61 32.17
C GLY A 138 -19.57 4.82 30.85
N ARG A 139 -19.30 5.46 29.70
CA ARG A 139 -19.15 4.81 28.39
C ARG A 139 -17.77 5.09 27.80
N GLY A 140 -17.23 4.12 27.07
CA GLY A 140 -16.01 4.35 26.29
C GLY A 140 -16.18 5.50 25.29
N MET A 141 -15.15 6.34 25.15
CA MET A 141 -15.11 7.43 24.17
C MET A 141 -13.89 7.26 23.25
N LEU A 142 -14.03 7.64 21.98
CA LEU A 142 -12.94 7.63 21.02
C LEU A 142 -12.86 8.96 20.27
N LEU A 143 -11.68 9.58 20.29
CA LEU A 143 -11.30 10.64 19.36
C LEU A 143 -10.55 10.03 18.18
N ALA A 144 -11.03 10.29 16.97
CA ALA A 144 -10.35 9.98 15.72
C ALA A 144 -9.99 11.27 15.00
N ASN A 145 -8.70 11.54 14.80
CA ASN A 145 -8.23 12.78 14.16
C ASN A 145 -7.05 12.52 13.22
N PRO A 146 -7.30 11.95 12.02
CA PRO A 146 -6.25 11.72 11.02
C PRO A 146 -5.80 13.02 10.34
N HIS A 147 -4.50 13.23 10.14
CA HIS A 147 -3.93 14.40 9.44
C HIS A 147 -3.40 13.99 8.06
N PHE A 148 -4.33 13.90 7.10
CA PHE A 148 -4.03 13.53 5.71
C PHE A 148 -4.17 14.73 4.77
N PRO A 149 -3.57 14.68 3.56
CA PRO A 149 -3.73 15.74 2.56
C PRO A 149 -5.21 16.04 2.24
N TRP A 150 -5.54 17.32 2.13
CA TRP A 150 -6.91 17.77 1.84
C TRP A 150 -7.32 17.51 0.38
N GLY A 151 -6.35 17.45 -0.53
CA GLY A 151 -6.55 17.19 -1.95
C GLY A 151 -6.07 15.81 -2.40
N GLY A 152 -6.55 15.38 -3.57
CA GLY A 152 -6.09 14.16 -4.24
C GLY A 152 -6.65 12.87 -3.62
N GLY A 153 -6.01 11.74 -3.97
CA GLY A 153 -6.48 10.39 -3.62
C GLY A 153 -6.27 9.95 -2.16
N MET A 154 -5.79 10.84 -1.30
CA MET A 154 -5.53 10.58 0.12
C MET A 154 -6.50 11.32 1.05
N ARG A 155 -7.51 12.01 0.52
CA ARG A 155 -8.54 12.68 1.33
C ARG A 155 -9.61 11.70 1.80
N PHE A 156 -10.10 11.86 3.02
CA PHE A 156 -11.18 11.03 3.55
C PHE A 156 -12.56 11.46 3.06
N TYR A 157 -13.46 10.48 2.91
CA TYR A 157 -14.88 10.67 2.63
C TYR A 157 -15.70 10.07 3.74
N GLN A 158 -16.59 10.86 4.34
CA GLN A 158 -17.53 10.38 5.34
C GLN A 158 -18.70 9.65 4.68
N MET A 159 -19.06 8.47 5.19
CA MET A 159 -20.19 7.70 4.71
C MET A 159 -20.80 6.86 5.83
N HIS A 160 -22.07 6.51 5.67
CA HIS A 160 -22.81 5.57 6.49
C HIS A 160 -23.32 4.44 5.60
N LEU A 161 -22.89 3.22 5.89
CA LEU A 161 -23.24 2.03 5.13
C LEU A 161 -24.17 1.15 5.98
N THR A 162 -25.39 0.95 5.49
CA THR A 162 -26.38 0.07 6.12
C THR A 162 -26.80 -1.04 5.15
N ILE A 163 -26.53 -2.28 5.55
CA ILE A 163 -27.02 -3.50 4.90
C ILE A 163 -27.87 -4.23 5.95
N PRO A 164 -29.21 -4.30 5.77
CA PRO A 164 -30.12 -4.88 6.76
C PRO A 164 -29.68 -6.26 7.25
N GLY A 165 -29.55 -6.41 8.58
CA GLY A 165 -29.14 -7.66 9.22
C GLY A 165 -27.68 -8.08 9.00
N LYS A 166 -26.83 -7.24 8.37
CA LYS A 166 -25.44 -7.57 8.02
C LYS A 166 -24.43 -6.51 8.44
N LEU A 167 -24.70 -5.24 8.15
CA LEU A 167 -23.75 -4.15 8.36
C LEU A 167 -24.49 -2.87 8.72
N ASP A 168 -24.02 -2.17 9.74
CA ASP A 168 -24.47 -0.82 10.07
C ASP A 168 -23.29 -0.05 10.65
N VAL A 169 -22.63 0.75 9.81
CA VAL A 169 -21.34 1.36 10.15
C VAL A 169 -21.22 2.75 9.55
N MET A 170 -20.73 3.70 10.35
CA MET A 170 -20.49 5.07 9.93
C MET A 170 -19.06 5.47 10.22
N GLY A 171 -18.48 6.26 9.33
CA GLY A 171 -17.14 6.78 9.51
C GLY A 171 -16.60 7.36 8.22
N ALA A 172 -15.30 7.24 8.03
CA ALA A 172 -14.61 7.74 6.85
C ALA A 172 -13.75 6.68 6.18
N ALA A 173 -13.63 6.78 4.86
CA ALA A 173 -12.75 5.94 4.05
C ALA A 173 -11.94 6.74 3.03
N LEU A 174 -10.80 6.20 2.62
CA LEU A 174 -10.08 6.70 1.46
C LEU A 174 -10.82 6.34 0.16
N PRO A 175 -10.67 7.13 -0.92
CA PRO A 175 -11.31 6.86 -2.20
C PRO A 175 -10.94 5.49 -2.73
N GLY A 176 -11.93 4.74 -3.23
CA GLY A 176 -11.73 3.41 -3.77
C GLY A 176 -11.55 2.30 -2.73
N LEU A 177 -11.73 2.58 -1.43
CA LEU A 177 -11.89 1.52 -0.43
C LEU A 177 -13.39 1.36 -0.10
N PRO A 178 -14.01 0.19 -0.37
CA PRO A 178 -15.45 -0.02 -0.19
C PRO A 178 -15.83 -0.33 1.27
N LEU A 179 -15.04 0.13 2.24
CA LEU A 179 -15.19 -0.13 3.68
C LEU A 179 -14.77 1.09 4.50
N ILE A 180 -15.38 1.26 5.67
CA ILE A 180 -15.03 2.31 6.63
C ILE A 180 -13.65 2.03 7.22
N ASN A 181 -12.67 2.90 6.95
CA ASN A 181 -11.31 2.77 7.49
C ASN A 181 -11.23 3.24 8.94
N ILE A 182 -11.89 4.35 9.27
CA ILE A 182 -11.93 4.94 10.61
C ILE A 182 -13.39 5.24 10.92
N GLY A 183 -13.93 4.75 12.03
CA GLY A 183 -15.35 4.91 12.28
C GLY A 183 -15.86 4.19 13.52
N PHE A 184 -17.15 3.93 13.50
CA PHE A 184 -17.87 3.28 14.58
C PHE A 184 -19.12 2.56 14.07
N ASN A 185 -19.60 1.63 14.88
CA ASN A 185 -20.95 1.08 14.79
C ASN A 185 -21.60 1.12 16.18
N ARG A 186 -22.75 0.46 16.34
CA ARG A 186 -23.47 0.39 17.62
C ARG A 186 -22.64 -0.20 18.77
N HIS A 187 -21.63 -1.01 18.48
CA HIS A 187 -20.94 -1.85 19.45
C HIS A 187 -19.48 -1.44 19.70
N LEU A 188 -18.80 -0.83 18.72
CA LEU A 188 -17.39 -0.47 18.82
C LEU A 188 -17.03 0.73 17.93
N ALA A 189 -15.94 1.40 18.29
CA ALA A 189 -15.34 2.49 17.52
C ALA A 189 -13.83 2.25 17.36
N TRP A 190 -13.25 2.68 16.24
CA TRP A 190 -11.84 2.52 15.95
C TRP A 190 -11.25 3.69 15.16
N SER A 191 -9.95 3.87 15.29
CA SER A 191 -9.17 4.83 14.54
C SER A 191 -7.78 4.27 14.25
N HIS A 192 -7.03 4.98 13.41
CA HIS A 192 -5.67 4.61 13.02
C HIS A 192 -4.76 5.83 13.05
N THR A 193 -3.53 5.61 13.52
CA THR A 193 -2.42 6.55 13.39
C THR A 193 -1.34 5.94 12.53
N VAL A 194 -0.59 6.79 11.82
CA VAL A 194 0.61 6.32 11.10
C VAL A 194 1.64 5.95 12.14
N ASP A 195 2.10 4.69 12.08
CA ASP A 195 3.10 4.18 13.00
C ASP A 195 4.53 4.54 12.56
N THR A 196 5.48 4.48 13.48
CA THR A 196 6.89 4.81 13.23
C THR A 196 7.73 3.61 12.80
N SER A 197 7.15 2.41 12.73
CA SER A 197 7.88 1.20 12.36
C SER A 197 8.21 1.19 10.86
N LYS A 198 9.23 0.42 10.50
CA LYS A 198 9.65 0.28 9.10
C LYS A 198 8.99 -0.94 8.49
N HIS A 199 8.20 -0.72 7.44
CA HIS A 199 7.48 -1.79 6.72
C HIS A 199 8.29 -2.32 5.53
N PHE A 200 9.62 -2.22 5.60
CA PHE A 200 10.56 -2.70 4.60
C PHE A 200 11.90 -3.06 5.26
N THR A 201 12.69 -3.88 4.57
CA THR A 201 14.10 -4.14 4.93
C THR A 201 14.95 -4.01 3.67
N LEU A 202 16.17 -3.50 3.83
CA LEU A 202 17.17 -3.47 2.75
C LEU A 202 18.20 -4.56 2.99
N HIS A 203 18.43 -5.39 1.97
CA HIS A 203 19.46 -6.43 2.00
C HIS A 203 20.54 -6.11 0.98
N ARG A 204 21.80 -6.13 1.42
CA ARG A 204 22.95 -6.09 0.50
C ARG A 204 23.22 -7.51 0.01
N LEU A 205 23.04 -7.74 -1.29
CA LEU A 205 23.32 -9.02 -1.91
C LEU A 205 24.79 -9.10 -2.34
N GLN A 206 25.43 -10.24 -2.06
CA GLN A 206 26.68 -10.63 -2.71
C GLN A 206 26.31 -11.40 -3.99
N LEU A 207 26.71 -10.87 -5.15
CA LEU A 207 26.39 -11.47 -6.45
C LEU A 207 27.47 -12.48 -6.85
N ASP A 208 27.07 -13.53 -7.56
CA ASP A 208 28.00 -14.47 -8.18
C ASP A 208 28.89 -13.71 -9.17
N PRO A 209 30.24 -13.78 -9.04
CA PRO A 209 31.15 -13.14 -9.97
C PRO A 209 30.95 -13.57 -11.44
N LYS A 210 30.47 -14.80 -11.66
CA LYS A 210 30.22 -15.40 -12.98
C LYS A 210 28.81 -15.09 -13.50
N GLU A 211 27.84 -14.88 -12.61
CA GLU A 211 26.45 -14.58 -12.94
C GLU A 211 25.91 -13.43 -12.09
N LYS A 212 26.12 -12.19 -12.55
CA LYS A 212 25.84 -10.95 -11.78
C LYS A 212 24.35 -10.63 -11.58
N THR A 213 23.45 -11.55 -11.89
CA THR A 213 22.01 -11.52 -11.57
C THR A 213 21.62 -12.54 -10.50
N ARG A 214 22.53 -13.44 -10.13
CA ARG A 214 22.31 -14.50 -9.15
C ARG A 214 23.01 -14.14 -7.83
N PRO A 215 22.28 -14.03 -6.71
CA PRO A 215 22.92 -13.88 -5.41
C PRO A 215 23.59 -15.18 -4.99
N VAL A 216 24.79 -15.09 -4.40
CA VAL A 216 25.44 -16.20 -3.71
C VAL A 216 24.59 -16.51 -2.48
N THR A 217 23.88 -17.63 -2.51
CA THR A 217 23.14 -18.12 -1.35
C THR A 217 24.03 -19.12 -0.63
N CYS A 218 24.36 -18.84 0.64
CA CYS A 218 25.22 -19.70 1.48
C CYS A 218 24.76 -21.17 1.54
N TRP A 219 23.53 -21.47 1.14
CA TRP A 219 22.90 -22.78 1.24
C TRP A 219 23.03 -23.66 0.00
N MET A 220 23.32 -23.10 -1.19
CA MET A 220 23.35 -23.90 -2.43
C MET A 220 24.76 -24.27 -2.90
N GLU A 221 25.82 -23.65 -2.36
CA GLU A 221 27.16 -23.77 -2.94
C GLU A 221 28.20 -24.47 -2.04
N ASN A 222 27.86 -24.91 -0.84
CA ASN A 222 28.85 -25.59 0.00
C ASN A 222 28.31 -26.68 0.95
N PRO A 223 28.11 -27.92 0.47
CA PRO A 223 27.75 -29.07 1.32
C PRO A 223 28.81 -29.40 2.39
N SER A 224 30.06 -28.93 2.21
CA SER A 224 31.19 -29.27 3.09
C SER A 224 31.16 -28.57 4.46
N LEU A 225 30.42 -27.46 4.60
CA LEU A 225 30.30 -26.73 5.87
C LEU A 225 29.45 -27.47 6.91
N TRP A 226 28.74 -28.53 6.52
CA TRP A 226 27.95 -29.36 7.44
C TRP A 226 28.73 -30.54 8.02
N ALA A 227 29.86 -30.92 7.40
CA ALA A 227 30.71 -32.00 7.92
C ALA A 227 31.54 -31.56 9.13
N SER A 228 31.91 -30.27 9.22
CA SER A 228 32.70 -29.72 10.31
C SER A 228 31.88 -29.32 11.54
N SER A 229 30.56 -29.11 11.41
CA SER A 229 29.69 -28.79 12.55
C SER A 229 29.23 -30.02 13.33
N LYS A 230 29.37 -31.23 12.77
CA LYS A 230 29.07 -32.50 13.45
C LYS A 230 30.24 -33.12 14.21
N SER A 231 31.47 -32.63 14.02
CA SER A 231 32.65 -33.11 14.78
C SER A 231 32.96 -32.29 16.04
N ALA A 232 32.23 -31.18 16.27
CA ALA A 232 32.40 -30.33 17.47
C ALA A 232 31.38 -30.63 18.58
N SER A 233 30.63 -31.74 18.48
CA SER A 233 29.76 -32.25 19.54
C SER A 233 29.97 -33.75 19.79
N ARG A 234 31.18 -34.08 20.24
CA ARG A 234 31.44 -35.22 21.13
C ARG A 234 32.53 -34.85 22.13
#